data_AF-D2SPV7-F1
#
_entry.id   AF-D2SPV7-F1
#
_cell.length_a   1.000
_cell.length_b   1.000
_cell.length_c   1.000
_cell.angle_alpha   90.00
_cell.angle_beta   90.00
_cell.angle_gamma   90.00
#
_symmetry.space_group_name_H-M   'P 1'
#
loop_
_entity.id
_entity.type
_entity.pdbx_description
1 polymer ?
#
loop_
_entity_poly.entity_id
_entity_poly.type
_entity_poly.pdbx_seq_one_letter_code
_entity_poly.pdbx_strand_id
1 'polypeptide(L)'
;MSPFTLIILSFSLILGTVITMTSSHWLLAWMGLEINTLAFIPLMARNHHPRAVEASTKYFLIQATAAAMLLFASATEAWITGGWQISQLTDPFTTTIITIALALKIGLAPAHAWMPEVMQGLDLPTGLIMATWQKLAPFTLLIQIHQTDQNLLIFLGLTSMLVGGLAGLNQTQLRKIMAYSSIAHMGWLVLIMQFFQSMSFLALLIYFVTTFSTFLV
;
A
#
# COMPACT_ATOMS: atom_id res chain seq x y z
N MET A 1 15.19 20.42 -4.99
CA MET A 1 15.59 19.30 -5.87
C MET A 1 15.69 19.80 -7.30
N SER A 2 16.67 19.34 -8.07
CA SER A 2 16.79 19.72 -9.48
C SER A 2 15.68 19.04 -10.31
N PRO A 3 15.27 19.62 -11.45
CA PRO A 3 14.23 19.02 -12.28
C PRO A 3 14.60 17.61 -12.75
N PHE A 4 15.87 17.38 -13.05
CA PHE A 4 16.38 16.04 -13.42
C PHE A 4 16.19 15.00 -12.32
N THR A 5 16.50 15.35 -11.06
CA THR A 5 16.28 14.43 -9.94
C THR A 5 14.81 14.09 -9.74
N LEU A 6 13.91 15.08 -9.92
CA LEU A 6 12.46 14.85 -9.84
C LEU A 6 11.99 13.86 -10.91
N ILE A 7 12.44 14.05 -12.16
CA ILE A 7 12.09 13.17 -13.28
C ILE A 7 12.54 11.74 -13.00
N ILE A 8 13.80 11.54 -12.58
CA ILE A 8 14.35 10.22 -12.28
C ILE A 8 13.56 9.54 -11.14
N LEU A 9 13.24 10.29 -10.08
CA LEU A 9 12.45 9.76 -8.96
C LEU A 9 11.03 9.39 -9.39
N SER A 10 10.35 10.24 -10.16
CA SER A 10 9.01 9.91 -10.68
C SER A 10 9.03 8.71 -11.62
N PHE A 11 10.04 8.59 -12.48
CA PHE A 11 10.20 7.46 -13.39
C PHE A 11 10.46 6.16 -12.64
N SER A 12 11.34 6.17 -11.63
CA SER A 12 11.60 4.98 -10.80
C SER A 12 10.37 4.55 -10.01
N LEU A 13 9.55 5.49 -9.55
CA LEU A 13 8.28 5.22 -8.87
C LEU A 13 7.29 4.49 -9.81
N ILE A 14 7.15 4.95 -11.07
CA ILE A 14 6.35 4.28 -12.10
C ILE A 14 6.93 2.90 -12.42
N LEU A 15 8.24 2.83 -12.66
CA LEU A 15 8.93 1.59 -13.01
C LEU A 15 8.77 0.52 -11.92
N GLY A 16 8.91 0.89 -10.65
CA GLY A 16 8.64 -0.01 -9.52
C GLY A 16 7.23 -0.61 -9.59
N THR A 17 6.22 0.24 -9.76
CA THR A 17 4.83 -0.23 -9.88
C THR A 17 4.60 -1.13 -11.11
N VAL A 18 5.15 -0.79 -12.27
CA VAL A 18 5.00 -1.60 -13.49
C VAL A 18 5.65 -2.97 -13.33
N ILE A 19 6.86 -3.04 -12.74
CA ILE A 19 7.53 -4.31 -12.45
C ILE A 19 6.64 -5.19 -11.57
N THR A 20 6.07 -4.64 -10.49
CA THR A 20 5.19 -5.43 -9.61
C THR A 20 3.93 -5.95 -10.28
N MET A 21 3.29 -5.12 -11.13
CA MET A 21 2.05 -5.52 -11.79
C MET A 21 2.26 -6.60 -12.84
N THR A 22 3.41 -6.56 -13.52
CA THR A 22 3.75 -7.47 -14.61
C THR A 22 4.50 -8.72 -14.17
N SER A 23 5.05 -8.72 -12.95
CA SER A 23 5.81 -9.85 -12.44
C SER A 23 4.92 -11.06 -12.13
N SER A 24 5.41 -12.24 -12.47
CA SER A 24 4.88 -13.54 -12.02
C SER A 24 5.73 -14.18 -10.92
N HIS A 25 6.90 -13.59 -10.62
CA HIS A 25 7.90 -14.11 -9.70
C HIS A 25 8.01 -13.23 -8.45
N TRP A 26 7.93 -13.83 -7.26
CA TRP A 26 7.92 -13.11 -5.98
C TRP A 26 9.13 -12.17 -5.78
N LEU A 27 10.34 -12.62 -6.10
CA LEU A 27 11.54 -11.77 -5.99
C LEU A 27 11.47 -10.50 -6.87
N LEU A 28 10.92 -10.60 -8.09
CA LEU A 28 10.74 -9.44 -8.98
C LEU A 28 9.65 -8.50 -8.43
N ALA A 29 8.55 -9.05 -7.93
CA ALA A 29 7.51 -8.27 -7.25
C ALA A 29 8.09 -7.52 -6.03
N TRP A 30 8.89 -8.19 -5.22
CA TRP A 30 9.55 -7.56 -4.07
C TRP A 30 10.49 -6.43 -4.50
N MET A 31 11.31 -6.66 -5.52
CA MET A 31 12.21 -5.64 -6.05
C MET A 31 11.44 -4.41 -6.56
N GLY A 32 10.31 -4.61 -7.26
CA GLY A 32 9.47 -3.50 -7.70
C GLY A 32 8.88 -2.69 -6.54
N LEU A 33 8.47 -3.36 -5.46
CA LEU A 33 8.00 -2.69 -4.24
C LEU A 33 9.12 -1.87 -3.56
N GLU A 34 10.35 -2.38 -3.53
CA GLU A 34 11.50 -1.67 -2.94
C GLU A 34 11.96 -0.49 -3.79
N ILE A 35 11.97 -0.62 -5.12
CA ILE A 35 12.25 0.52 -6.00
C ILE A 35 11.24 1.63 -5.75
N ASN A 36 9.96 1.28 -5.57
CA ASN A 36 8.91 2.24 -5.29
C ASN A 36 9.09 2.94 -3.92
N THR A 37 9.41 2.19 -2.85
CA THR A 37 9.64 2.78 -1.52
C THR A 37 10.85 3.73 -1.52
N LEU A 38 11.97 3.30 -2.12
CA LEU A 38 13.20 4.08 -2.20
C LEU A 38 13.05 5.33 -3.07
N ALA A 39 12.29 5.26 -4.16
CA ALA A 39 11.99 6.41 -5.00
C ALA A 39 11.08 7.43 -4.29
N PHE A 40 10.19 6.97 -3.43
CA PHE A 40 9.20 7.84 -2.79
C PHE A 40 9.74 8.60 -1.57
N ILE A 41 10.68 8.04 -0.80
CA ILE A 41 11.24 8.68 0.41
C ILE A 41 11.84 10.08 0.12
N PRO A 42 12.67 10.29 -0.93
CA PRO A 42 13.19 11.62 -1.24
C PRO A 42 12.10 12.62 -1.63
N LEU A 43 10.99 12.17 -2.24
CA LEU A 43 9.86 13.03 -2.57
C LEU A 43 9.14 13.51 -1.30
N MET A 44 9.06 12.67 -0.26
CA MET A 44 8.50 13.04 1.03
C MET A 44 9.35 14.08 1.76
N ALA A 45 10.67 13.90 1.76
CA ALA A 45 11.61 14.74 2.52
C ALA A 45 12.02 16.05 1.81
N ARG A 46 11.33 16.43 0.71
CA ARG A 46 11.71 17.56 -0.16
C ARG A 46 11.88 18.89 0.56
N ASN A 47 10.99 19.20 1.51
CA ASN A 47 10.96 20.53 2.15
C ASN A 47 11.88 20.64 3.38
N HIS A 48 12.65 19.58 3.70
CA HIS A 48 13.60 19.51 4.83
C HIS A 48 13.05 19.96 6.20
N HIS A 49 11.72 20.02 6.35
CA HIS A 49 11.06 20.37 7.61
C HIS A 49 11.05 19.16 8.55
N PRO A 50 11.20 19.34 9.89
CA PRO A 50 11.26 18.22 10.84
C PRO A 50 10.06 17.25 10.72
N ARG A 51 8.85 17.78 10.49
CA ARG A 51 7.65 16.93 10.24
C ARG A 51 7.75 16.06 8.98
N ALA A 52 8.34 16.58 7.90
CA ALA A 52 8.53 15.81 6.67
C ALA A 52 9.57 14.70 6.89
N VAL A 53 10.63 14.99 7.66
CA VAL A 53 11.64 14.00 8.06
C VAL A 53 11.00 12.92 8.93
N GLU A 54 10.22 13.28 9.95
CA GLU A 54 9.50 12.32 10.81
C GLU A 54 8.52 11.44 10.00
N ALA A 55 7.77 12.04 9.07
CA ALA A 55 6.88 11.29 8.19
C ALA A 55 7.67 10.31 7.30
N SER A 56 8.80 10.74 6.72
CA SER A 56 9.63 9.88 5.88
C SER A 56 10.28 8.73 6.66
N THR A 57 10.69 8.95 7.91
CA THR A 57 11.29 7.89 8.74
C THR A 57 10.24 6.88 9.19
N LYS A 58 9.05 7.34 9.60
CA LYS A 58 7.91 6.46 9.92
C LYS A 58 7.52 5.60 8.71
N TYR A 59 7.40 6.21 7.53
CA TYR A 59 7.12 5.49 6.30
C TYR A 59 8.19 4.46 5.97
N PHE A 60 9.47 4.84 6.01
CA PHE A 60 10.57 3.93 5.71
C PHE A 60 10.57 2.71 6.63
N LEU A 61 10.49 2.89 7.95
CA LEU A 61 10.53 1.78 8.91
C LEU A 61 9.40 0.78 8.67
N ILE A 62 8.20 1.29 8.38
CA ILE A 62 7.02 0.44 8.21
C ILE A 62 7.04 -0.27 6.86
N GLN A 63 7.47 0.43 5.81
CA GLN A 63 7.54 -0.17 4.49
C GLN A 63 8.70 -1.16 4.35
N ALA A 64 9.82 -0.93 5.03
CA ALA A 64 10.96 -1.84 5.11
C ALA A 64 10.60 -3.10 5.92
N THR A 65 9.90 -2.96 7.04
CA THR A 65 9.41 -4.12 7.81
C THR A 65 8.41 -4.93 6.98
N ALA A 66 7.47 -4.27 6.30
CA ALA A 66 6.55 -4.95 5.39
C ALA A 66 7.26 -5.70 4.26
N ALA A 67 8.28 -5.07 3.65
CA ALA A 67 9.05 -5.70 2.58
C ALA A 67 9.92 -6.87 3.08
N ALA A 68 10.51 -6.76 4.27
CA ALA A 68 11.24 -7.86 4.90
C ALA A 68 10.33 -9.06 5.22
N MET A 69 9.13 -8.80 5.76
CA MET A 69 8.13 -9.87 5.98
C MET A 69 7.72 -10.55 4.68
N LEU A 70 7.51 -9.78 3.60
CA LEU A 70 7.15 -10.33 2.29
C LEU A 70 8.29 -11.18 1.70
N LEU A 71 9.54 -10.70 1.77
CA LEU A 71 10.70 -11.47 1.31
C LEU A 71 10.86 -12.75 2.12
N PHE A 72 10.74 -12.68 3.44
CA PHE A 72 10.86 -13.84 4.31
C PHE A 72 9.78 -14.89 4.01
N ALA A 73 8.52 -14.46 3.87
CA ALA A 73 7.42 -15.37 3.57
C ALA A 73 7.51 -15.98 2.16
N SER A 74 7.93 -15.21 1.15
CA SER A 74 8.14 -15.75 -0.19
C SER A 74 9.36 -16.67 -0.30
N ALA A 75 10.43 -16.40 0.45
CA ALA A 75 11.60 -17.28 0.50
C ALA A 75 11.29 -18.60 1.22
N THR A 76 10.49 -18.56 2.29
CA THR A 76 10.04 -19.77 2.99
C THR A 76 9.10 -20.59 2.12
N GLU A 77 8.17 -19.94 1.38
CA GLU A 77 7.33 -20.66 0.42
C GLU A 77 8.15 -21.31 -0.70
N ALA A 78 9.12 -20.58 -1.25
CA ALA A 78 10.01 -21.10 -2.29
C ALA A 78 10.90 -22.24 -1.77
N TRP A 79 11.26 -22.23 -0.50
CA TRP A 79 11.96 -23.34 0.15
C TRP A 79 11.09 -24.59 0.26
N ILE A 80 9.80 -24.42 0.60
CA ILE A 80 8.84 -25.52 0.76
C ILE A 80 8.42 -26.12 -0.59
N THR A 81 8.08 -25.27 -1.56
CA THR A 81 7.49 -25.69 -2.85
C THR A 81 8.53 -25.82 -3.97
N GLY A 82 9.72 -25.25 -3.81
CA GLY A 82 10.74 -25.16 -4.85
C GLY A 82 10.46 -24.10 -5.93
N GLY A 83 9.38 -23.31 -5.79
CA GLY A 83 8.94 -22.35 -6.80
C GLY A 83 8.80 -20.92 -6.27
N TRP A 84 8.94 -19.94 -7.16
CA TRP A 84 8.79 -18.51 -6.82
C TRP A 84 7.53 -17.87 -7.43
N GLN A 85 6.57 -18.68 -7.90
CA GLN A 85 5.39 -18.19 -8.61
C GLN A 85 4.40 -17.51 -7.65
N ILE A 86 3.86 -16.36 -8.04
CA ILE A 86 2.92 -15.59 -7.21
C ILE A 86 1.56 -16.28 -7.07
N SER A 87 1.10 -16.96 -8.12
CA SER A 87 -0.22 -17.60 -8.15
C SER A 87 -0.31 -18.88 -7.32
N GLN A 88 0.82 -19.49 -6.98
CA GLN A 88 0.91 -20.79 -6.31
C GLN A 88 1.49 -20.64 -4.90
N LEU A 89 0.70 -20.05 -4.01
CA LEU A 89 0.97 -20.12 -2.57
C LEU A 89 0.21 -21.31 -1.99
N THR A 90 0.91 -22.22 -1.33
CA THR A 90 0.37 -23.49 -0.83
C THR A 90 0.35 -23.57 0.69
N ASP A 91 1.36 -23.01 1.36
CA ASP A 91 1.42 -23.05 2.83
C ASP A 91 0.54 -21.93 3.43
N PRO A 92 -0.48 -22.26 4.26
CA PRO A 92 -1.34 -21.25 4.86
C PRO A 92 -0.54 -20.27 5.73
N PHE A 93 0.52 -20.73 6.39
CA PHE A 93 1.33 -19.84 7.23
C PHE A 93 2.07 -18.78 6.40
N THR A 94 2.72 -19.13 5.29
CA THR A 94 3.33 -18.11 4.41
C THR A 94 2.30 -17.17 3.80
N THR A 95 1.12 -17.68 3.40
CA THR A 95 0.04 -16.84 2.82
C THR A 95 -0.46 -15.79 3.82
N THR A 96 -0.62 -16.15 5.09
CA THR A 96 -1.05 -15.20 6.14
C THR A 96 0.01 -14.11 6.38
N ILE A 97 1.30 -14.45 6.36
CA ILE A 97 2.36 -13.44 6.51
C ILE A 97 2.40 -12.52 5.30
N ILE A 98 2.27 -13.04 4.08
CA ILE A 98 2.23 -12.23 2.85
C ILE A 98 1.04 -11.28 2.87
N THR A 99 -0.16 -11.75 3.24
CA THR A 99 -1.36 -10.91 3.31
C THR A 99 -1.24 -9.84 4.41
N ILE A 100 -0.68 -10.15 5.58
CA ILE A 100 -0.39 -9.15 6.63
C ILE A 100 0.66 -8.13 6.16
N ALA A 101 1.70 -8.57 5.44
CA ALA A 101 2.73 -7.69 4.89
C ALA A 101 2.14 -6.71 3.86
N LEU A 102 1.29 -7.20 2.95
CA LEU A 102 0.59 -6.35 1.99
C LEU A 102 -0.42 -5.42 2.69
N ALA A 103 -1.12 -5.90 3.73
CA ALA A 103 -2.00 -5.09 4.56
C ALA A 103 -1.26 -3.93 5.26
N LEU A 104 -0.04 -4.19 5.76
CA LEU A 104 0.84 -3.18 6.34
C LEU A 104 1.28 -2.15 5.28
N LYS A 105 1.64 -2.59 4.06
CA LYS A 105 2.01 -1.68 2.96
C LYS A 105 0.85 -0.77 2.54
N ILE A 106 -0.36 -1.31 2.46
CA ILE A 106 -1.58 -0.56 2.09
C ILE A 106 -2.04 0.34 3.24
N GLY A 107 -1.87 -0.08 4.49
CA GLY A 107 -2.38 0.62 5.67
C GLY A 107 -3.79 0.18 6.09
N LEU A 108 -4.13 -1.11 5.92
CA LEU A 108 -5.38 -1.68 6.42
C LEU A 108 -5.35 -1.79 7.94
N ALA A 109 -6.50 -1.67 8.60
CA ALA A 109 -6.58 -1.94 10.04
C ALA A 109 -6.39 -3.45 10.30
N PRO A 110 -5.70 -3.84 11.41
CA PRO A 110 -5.17 -2.99 12.49
C PRO A 110 -3.86 -2.27 12.15
N ALA A 111 -3.17 -2.62 11.06
CA ALA A 111 -1.88 -2.07 10.60
C ALA A 111 -1.95 -0.66 9.94
N HIS A 112 -2.87 0.20 10.39
CA HIS A 112 -3.23 1.46 9.73
C HIS A 112 -2.63 2.72 10.39
N ALA A 113 -2.15 2.60 11.64
CA ALA A 113 -1.83 3.75 12.50
C ALA A 113 -0.80 4.71 11.91
N TRP A 114 0.05 4.22 11.01
CA TRP A 114 1.07 5.03 10.36
C TRP A 114 0.54 5.99 9.32
N MET A 115 -0.54 5.63 8.63
CA MET A 115 -0.98 6.37 7.47
C MET A 115 -1.47 7.79 7.82
N PRO A 116 -2.29 8.01 8.87
CA PRO A 116 -2.71 9.36 9.27
C PRO A 116 -1.56 10.25 9.72
N GLU A 117 -0.56 9.70 10.42
CA GLU A 117 0.59 10.47 10.90
C GLU A 117 1.50 10.88 9.74
N VAL A 118 1.79 9.94 8.84
CA VAL A 118 2.63 10.20 7.68
C VAL A 118 1.94 11.20 6.75
N MET A 119 0.65 11.03 6.45
CA MET A 119 -0.11 11.97 5.62
C MET A 119 -0.12 13.40 6.18
N GLN A 120 -0.16 13.57 7.50
CA GLN A 120 -0.14 14.90 8.12
C GLN A 120 1.21 15.62 7.94
N GLY A 121 2.31 14.88 7.84
CA GLY A 121 3.65 15.43 7.64
C GLY A 121 4.01 15.74 6.18
N LEU A 122 3.13 15.37 5.23
CA LEU A 122 3.31 15.57 3.81
C LEU A 122 2.59 16.81 3.27
N ASP A 123 3.06 17.29 2.12
CA ASP A 123 2.33 18.26 1.30
C ASP A 123 1.18 17.55 0.56
N LEU A 124 0.20 18.32 0.09
CA LEU A 124 -0.95 17.78 -0.65
C LEU A 124 -0.56 16.94 -1.89
N PRO A 125 0.37 17.35 -2.78
CA PRO A 125 0.72 16.54 -3.95
C PRO A 125 1.42 15.22 -3.59
N THR A 126 2.29 15.20 -2.58
CA THR A 126 2.94 13.96 -2.13
C THR A 126 1.98 13.06 -1.35
N GLY A 127 1.04 13.67 -0.61
CA GLY A 127 -0.09 12.97 0.01
C GLY A 127 -1.03 12.32 -1.02
N LEU A 128 -1.29 12.98 -2.16
CA LEU A 128 -2.05 12.41 -3.26
C LEU A 128 -1.37 11.16 -3.83
N ILE A 129 -0.06 11.21 -4.08
CA ILE A 129 0.72 10.05 -4.55
C ILE A 129 0.66 8.91 -3.53
N MET A 130 0.72 9.20 -2.23
CA MET A 130 0.58 8.21 -1.16
C MET A 130 -0.81 7.57 -1.09
N ALA A 131 -1.85 8.38 -1.26
CA ALA A 131 -3.24 7.92 -1.18
C ALA A 131 -3.66 7.11 -2.41
N THR A 132 -3.03 7.33 -3.56
CA THR A 132 -3.39 6.70 -4.84
C THR A 132 -2.31 5.74 -5.34
N TRP A 133 -1.20 6.27 -5.86
CA TRP A 133 -0.19 5.50 -6.56
C TRP A 133 0.47 4.43 -5.69
N GLN A 134 0.78 4.74 -4.44
CA GLN A 134 1.42 3.78 -3.51
C GLN A 134 0.52 2.58 -3.18
N LYS A 135 -0.79 2.66 -3.42
CA LYS A 135 -1.75 1.58 -3.16
C LYS A 135 -1.80 0.56 -4.29
N LEU A 136 -1.43 0.96 -5.51
CA LEU A 136 -1.61 0.16 -6.73
C LEU A 136 -0.84 -1.15 -6.70
N ALA A 137 0.49 -1.09 -6.48
CA ALA A 137 1.35 -2.26 -6.53
C ALA A 137 1.00 -3.33 -5.46
N PRO A 138 0.84 -2.96 -4.17
CA PRO A 138 0.40 -3.93 -3.17
C PRO A 138 -1.00 -4.49 -3.42
N PHE A 139 -1.93 -3.67 -3.93
CA PHE A 139 -3.28 -4.13 -4.26
C PHE A 139 -3.29 -5.13 -5.41
N THR A 140 -2.47 -4.93 -6.45
CA THR A 140 -2.37 -5.92 -7.53
C THR A 140 -1.80 -7.25 -7.06
N LEU A 141 -0.87 -7.25 -6.10
CA LEU A 141 -0.35 -8.50 -5.53
C LEU A 141 -1.42 -9.23 -4.73
N LEU A 142 -2.26 -8.53 -3.95
CA LEU A 142 -3.39 -9.17 -3.25
C LEU A 142 -4.35 -9.87 -4.22
N ILE A 143 -4.54 -9.31 -5.41
CA ILE A 143 -5.44 -9.87 -6.43
C ILE A 143 -4.82 -11.10 -7.12
N GLN A 144 -3.50 -11.09 -7.32
CA GLN A 144 -2.80 -12.20 -7.99
C GLN A 144 -2.75 -13.48 -7.15
N ILE A 145 -2.84 -13.36 -5.82
CA ILE A 145 -2.84 -14.50 -4.90
C ILE A 145 -4.20 -15.21 -4.98
N HIS A 146 -4.23 -16.43 -5.54
CA HIS A 146 -5.46 -17.20 -5.75
C HIS A 146 -6.04 -17.83 -4.48
N GLN A 147 -5.20 -18.16 -3.50
CA GLN A 147 -5.60 -18.89 -2.29
C GLN A 147 -5.27 -18.06 -1.05
N THR A 148 -5.99 -16.95 -0.88
CA THR A 148 -5.90 -16.18 0.36
C THR A 148 -6.92 -16.68 1.37
N ASP A 149 -6.56 -16.63 2.66
CA ASP A 149 -7.51 -16.87 3.73
C ASP A 149 -8.64 -15.82 3.67
N GLN A 150 -9.77 -16.21 3.09
CA GLN A 150 -10.92 -15.34 2.87
C GLN A 150 -11.39 -14.69 4.18
N ASN A 151 -11.37 -15.45 5.28
CA ASN A 151 -11.74 -14.95 6.61
C ASN A 151 -10.83 -13.80 7.08
N LEU A 152 -9.53 -13.88 6.80
CA LEU A 152 -8.57 -12.84 7.17
C LEU A 152 -8.84 -11.56 6.38
N LEU A 153 -9.07 -11.65 5.07
CA LEU A 153 -9.32 -10.48 4.23
C LEU A 153 -10.68 -9.83 4.53
N ILE A 154 -11.72 -10.63 4.84
CA ILE A 154 -12.99 -10.09 5.33
C ILE A 154 -12.79 -9.36 6.66
N PHE A 155 -12.02 -9.95 7.60
CA PHE A 155 -11.71 -9.32 8.88
C PHE A 155 -10.95 -7.98 8.70
N LEU A 156 -9.91 -7.96 7.88
CA LEU A 156 -9.15 -6.74 7.55
C LEU A 156 -10.05 -5.69 6.87
N GLY A 157 -10.93 -6.10 5.96
CA GLY A 157 -11.89 -5.24 5.28
C GLY A 157 -12.89 -4.59 6.25
N LEU A 158 -13.54 -5.38 7.09
CA LEU A 158 -14.52 -4.89 8.06
C LEU A 158 -13.89 -3.96 9.11
N THR A 159 -12.73 -4.36 9.66
CA THR A 159 -12.04 -3.55 10.67
C THR A 159 -11.54 -2.23 10.09
N SER A 160 -11.04 -2.21 8.86
CA SER A 160 -10.60 -0.97 8.21
C SER A 160 -11.75 -0.01 7.89
N MET A 161 -12.92 -0.52 7.49
CA MET A 161 -14.13 0.30 7.34
C MET A 161 -14.58 0.91 8.67
N LEU A 162 -14.64 0.11 9.74
CA LEU A 162 -15.04 0.58 11.07
C LEU A 162 -14.05 1.62 11.62
N VAL A 163 -12.76 1.33 11.56
CA VAL A 163 -11.71 2.22 12.07
C VAL A 163 -11.63 3.50 11.24
N GLY A 164 -11.65 3.40 9.91
CA GLY A 164 -11.64 4.57 9.02
C GLY A 164 -12.85 5.48 9.24
N GLY A 165 -14.04 4.90 9.45
CA GLY A 165 -15.25 5.65 9.76
C GLY A 165 -15.17 6.36 11.11
N LEU A 166 -14.94 5.61 12.20
CA LEU A 166 -14.97 6.16 13.56
C LEU A 166 -13.81 7.12 13.85
N ALA A 167 -12.59 6.75 13.45
CA ALA A 167 -11.41 7.57 13.72
C ALA A 167 -11.37 8.85 12.87
N GLY A 168 -12.01 8.84 11.69
CA GLY A 168 -12.16 10.01 10.84
C GLY A 168 -13.05 11.11 11.44
N LEU A 169 -14.09 10.75 12.19
CA LEU A 169 -15.04 11.70 12.80
C LEU A 169 -14.38 12.66 13.81
N ASN A 170 -13.31 12.22 14.48
CA ASN A 170 -12.63 13.00 15.52
C ASN A 170 -11.41 13.78 14.98
N GLN A 171 -11.25 13.92 13.67
CA GLN A 171 -10.14 14.66 13.08
C GLN A 171 -10.57 16.05 12.63
N THR A 172 -9.81 17.07 13.00
CA THR A 172 -9.95 18.44 12.48
C THR A 172 -9.03 18.72 11.29
N GLN A 173 -8.00 17.89 11.11
CA GLN A 173 -6.99 18.08 10.08
C GLN A 173 -7.40 17.36 8.79
N LEU A 174 -7.55 18.12 7.70
CA LEU A 174 -7.97 17.59 6.39
C LEU A 174 -7.11 16.40 5.94
N ARG A 175 -5.78 16.47 6.07
CA ARG A 175 -4.87 15.36 5.68
C ARG A 175 -5.12 14.07 6.45
N LYS A 176 -5.49 14.15 7.74
CA LYS A 176 -5.86 12.97 8.53
C LYS A 176 -7.23 12.44 8.15
N ILE A 177 -8.20 13.32 7.88
CA ILE A 177 -9.53 12.92 7.36
C ILE A 177 -9.35 12.14 6.05
N MET A 178 -8.52 12.64 5.14
CA MET A 178 -8.19 11.96 3.88
C MET A 178 -7.45 10.64 4.06
N ALA A 179 -6.60 10.54 5.09
CA ALA A 179 -5.98 9.25 5.44
C ALA A 179 -7.01 8.23 5.92
N TYR A 180 -7.92 8.62 6.83
CA TYR A 180 -8.96 7.71 7.32
C TYR A 180 -9.99 7.33 6.25
N SER A 181 -10.33 8.26 5.34
CA SER A 181 -11.17 7.94 4.19
C SER A 181 -10.50 6.90 3.29
N SER A 182 -9.19 7.02 3.04
CA SER A 182 -8.45 6.01 2.28
C SER A 182 -8.41 4.65 2.97
N ILE A 183 -8.28 4.59 4.30
CA ILE A 183 -8.33 3.33 5.07
C ILE A 183 -9.70 2.66 4.90
N ALA A 184 -10.79 3.44 5.00
CA ALA A 184 -12.14 2.93 4.82
C ALA A 184 -12.39 2.41 3.38
N HIS A 185 -11.95 3.15 2.36
CA HIS A 185 -12.10 2.72 0.96
C HIS A 185 -11.28 1.47 0.66
N MET A 186 -10.05 1.37 1.17
CA MET A 186 -9.26 0.14 1.04
C MET A 186 -9.94 -1.05 1.71
N GLY A 187 -10.67 -0.83 2.81
CA GLY A 187 -11.50 -1.86 3.43
C GLY A 187 -12.61 -2.38 2.52
N TRP A 188 -13.35 -1.48 1.88
CA TRP A 188 -14.35 -1.85 0.88
C TRP A 188 -13.75 -2.64 -0.29
N LEU A 189 -12.60 -2.20 -0.79
CA LEU A 189 -11.89 -2.85 -1.90
C LEU A 189 -11.47 -4.28 -1.56
N VAL A 190 -10.89 -4.47 -0.37
CA VAL A 190 -10.43 -5.78 0.11
C VAL A 190 -11.59 -6.71 0.45
N LEU A 191 -12.72 -6.17 0.91
CA LEU A 191 -13.91 -6.99 1.14
C LEU A 191 -14.51 -7.47 -0.18
N ILE A 192 -14.76 -6.57 -1.13
CA ILE A 192 -15.47 -6.93 -2.36
C ILE A 192 -14.62 -7.79 -3.30
N MET A 193 -13.29 -7.67 -3.28
CA MET A 193 -12.42 -8.49 -4.13
C MET A 193 -12.56 -10.01 -3.87
N GLN A 194 -12.93 -10.41 -2.65
CA GLN A 194 -13.17 -11.81 -2.30
C GLN A 194 -14.40 -12.41 -3.01
N PHE A 195 -15.34 -11.57 -3.42
CA PHE A 195 -16.59 -12.00 -4.05
C PHE A 195 -16.59 -11.70 -5.54
N PHE A 196 -16.23 -10.46 -5.91
CA PHE A 196 -16.24 -9.98 -7.29
C PHE A 196 -15.05 -9.05 -7.55
N GLN A 197 -14.00 -9.62 -8.14
CA GLN A 197 -12.77 -8.92 -8.46
C GLN A 197 -13.00 -7.69 -9.35
N SER A 198 -13.91 -7.76 -10.33
CA SER A 198 -14.25 -6.65 -11.23
C SER A 198 -14.85 -5.45 -10.49
N MET A 199 -15.68 -5.69 -9.46
CA MET A 199 -16.26 -4.62 -8.65
C MET A 199 -15.22 -3.93 -7.78
N SER A 200 -14.19 -4.66 -7.33
CA SER A 200 -13.07 -4.04 -6.61
C SER A 200 -12.31 -3.05 -7.49
N PHE A 201 -12.06 -3.39 -8.77
CA PHE A 201 -11.40 -2.49 -9.70
C PHE A 201 -12.23 -1.23 -9.98
N LEU A 202 -13.55 -1.39 -10.15
CA LEU A 202 -14.45 -0.25 -10.32
C LEU A 202 -14.42 0.69 -9.10
N ALA A 203 -14.51 0.13 -7.90
CA ALA A 203 -14.43 0.91 -6.67
C ALA A 203 -13.07 1.63 -6.52
N LEU A 204 -11.97 1.01 -6.98
CA LEU A 204 -10.64 1.64 -6.95
C LEU A 204 -10.59 2.85 -7.89
N LEU A 205 -11.18 2.75 -9.08
CA LEU A 205 -11.29 3.88 -10.01
C LEU A 205 -12.12 5.03 -9.43
N ILE A 206 -13.26 4.72 -8.82
CA ILE A 206 -14.11 5.73 -8.16
C ILE A 206 -13.34 6.43 -7.03
N TYR A 207 -12.62 5.66 -6.21
CA TYR A 207 -11.77 6.18 -5.15
C TYR A 207 -10.67 7.10 -5.70
N PHE A 208 -10.02 6.75 -6.82
CA PHE A 208 -9.00 7.61 -7.43
C PHE A 208 -9.56 8.91 -7.99
N VAL A 209 -10.70 8.88 -8.68
CA VAL A 209 -11.33 10.10 -9.21
C VAL A 209 -11.73 11.04 -8.08
N THR A 210 -12.36 10.51 -7.03
CA THR A 210 -12.80 11.33 -5.88
C THR A 210 -11.60 11.89 -5.11
N THR A 211 -10.59 11.08 -4.81
CA THR A 211 -9.38 11.56 -4.12
C THR A 211 -8.64 12.61 -4.92
N PHE A 212 -8.44 12.40 -6.23
CA PHE A 212 -7.79 13.39 -7.09
C PHE A 212 -8.50 14.74 -7.04
N SER A 213 -9.84 14.74 -7.10
CA SER A 213 -10.63 15.97 -6.99
C SER A 213 -10.43 16.67 -5.65
N THR A 214 -10.43 15.94 -4.54
CA THR A 214 -10.32 16.52 -3.19
C THR A 214 -8.93 17.02 -2.81
N PHE A 215 -7.86 16.48 -3.43
CA PHE A 215 -6.49 16.90 -3.13
C PHE A 215 -6.01 18.10 -3.97
N LEU A 216 -6.67 18.36 -5.11
CA LEU A 216 -6.30 19.43 -6.03
C LEU A 216 -7.18 20.68 -5.92
N VAL A 217 -8.34 20.57 -5.28
CA VAL A 217 -9.21 21.70 -4.90
C VAL A 217 -8.74 22.24 -3.56
#